data_AF-A0A3B1E298-F1
#
_entry.id   AF-A0A3B1E298-F1
#
_cell.length_a   1.000
_cell.length_b   1.000
_cell.length_c   1.000
_cell.angle_alpha   90.00
_cell.angle_beta   90.00
_cell.angle_gamma   90.00
#
_symmetry.space_group_name_H-M   'P 1'
#
loop_
_entity.id
_entity.type
_entity.pdbx_description
1 polymer ?
#
loop_
_entity_poly.entity_id
_entity_poly.type
_entity_poly.pdbx_seq_one_letter_code
_entity_poly.pdbx_strand_id
1 'polypeptide(L)'
;MKFITRTIIACLLLNLLLSITSAEKSAKEKKPNSGMQTSSQIVTGKVQTFMQVEKYEEMQETVNRWRKIEDEKSKKKIIFALLKKLDSKEKLLLVPKTTITSVDGNNKVEQDVKSLTRQDVFMEAGRSAWALERLYGCRLPEFSVTMKTDELSEAKQKTMLAIIYMTGMPKYMNLSKLSKQDKIVLAGSRHVPLSVLSQLASDSEADVRLAAAKHPLVQYFPAYGELFKDSDARVRTTVMKNMIVTPSAKEYIEYMKQFNFSSDVPE
;
A
#
# COMPACT_ATOMS: atom_id res chain seq x y z
N MET A 1 11.32 -14.78 7.67
CA MET A 1 10.46 -13.57 7.65
C MET A 1 10.66 -12.68 6.41
N LYS A 2 11.88 -12.31 5.99
CA LYS A 2 12.10 -11.40 4.84
C LYS A 2 11.62 -11.92 3.46
N PHE A 3 11.59 -13.23 3.26
CA PHE A 3 11.11 -13.85 2.00
C PHE A 3 9.57 -13.79 1.88
N ILE A 4 8.88 -13.98 3.00
CA ILE A 4 7.40 -14.07 3.07
C ILE A 4 6.75 -12.72 2.75
N THR A 5 7.30 -11.62 3.24
CA THR A 5 6.81 -10.26 2.95
C THR A 5 7.08 -9.81 1.52
N ARG A 6 8.16 -10.28 0.88
CA ARG A 6 8.41 -10.02 -0.55
C ARG A 6 7.40 -10.72 -1.45
N THR A 7 7.06 -11.98 -1.17
CA THR A 7 6.05 -12.73 -1.93
C THR A 7 4.65 -12.14 -1.79
N ILE A 8 4.27 -11.69 -0.60
CA ILE A 8 2.97 -11.06 -0.35
C ILE A 8 2.84 -9.70 -1.02
N ILE A 9 3.88 -8.87 -0.95
CA ILE A 9 3.93 -7.60 -1.69
C ILE A 9 3.88 -7.88 -3.19
N ALA A 10 4.63 -8.85 -3.70
CA ALA A 10 4.55 -9.25 -5.11
C ALA A 10 3.15 -9.72 -5.51
N CYS A 11 2.43 -10.44 -4.65
CA CYS A 11 1.05 -10.88 -4.89
C CYS A 11 0.03 -9.73 -4.83
N LEU A 12 0.18 -8.79 -3.89
CA LEU A 12 -0.61 -7.55 -3.84
C LEU A 12 -0.37 -6.70 -5.09
N LEU A 13 0.88 -6.64 -5.55
CA LEU A 13 1.26 -5.95 -6.78
C LEU A 13 0.70 -6.65 -8.02
N LEU A 14 0.82 -7.97 -8.10
CA LEU A 14 0.32 -8.78 -9.22
C LEU A 14 -1.21 -8.70 -9.32
N ASN A 15 -1.93 -8.76 -8.20
CA ASN A 15 -3.39 -8.67 -8.19
C ASN A 15 -3.91 -7.28 -8.56
N LEU A 16 -3.21 -6.22 -8.17
CA LEU A 16 -3.56 -4.88 -8.66
C LEU A 16 -3.30 -4.76 -10.17
N LEU A 17 -2.16 -5.25 -10.68
CA LEU A 17 -1.88 -5.32 -12.12
C LEU A 17 -2.95 -6.13 -12.87
N LEU A 18 -3.44 -7.22 -12.28
CA LEU A 18 -4.49 -8.05 -12.85
C LEU A 18 -5.87 -7.35 -12.84
N SER A 19 -6.19 -6.55 -11.82
CA SER A 19 -7.41 -5.74 -11.79
C SER A 19 -7.39 -4.61 -12.84
N ILE A 20 -6.21 -4.04 -13.07
CA ILE A 20 -5.99 -2.99 -14.08
C ILE A 20 -6.08 -3.57 -15.49
N THR A 21 -5.46 -4.74 -15.73
CA THR A 21 -5.44 -5.40 -17.05
C THR A 21 -6.78 -6.04 -17.42
N SER A 22 -7.55 -6.53 -16.44
CA SER A 22 -8.93 -6.97 -16.64
C SER A 22 -9.82 -5.84 -17.16
N ALA A 23 -9.70 -4.65 -16.57
CA ALA A 23 -10.40 -3.45 -17.04
C ALA A 23 -9.92 -3.00 -18.44
N GLU A 24 -8.67 -3.27 -18.82
CA GLU A 24 -8.14 -2.98 -20.16
C GLU A 24 -8.60 -4.00 -21.22
N LYS A 25 -8.75 -5.28 -20.87
CA LYS A 25 -9.32 -6.30 -21.77
C LYS A 25 -10.79 -6.01 -22.10
N SER A 26 -11.60 -5.63 -21.11
CA SER A 26 -13.01 -5.24 -21.34
C SER A 26 -13.15 -3.99 -22.24
N ALA A 27 -12.13 -3.12 -22.28
CA ALA A 27 -12.10 -1.94 -23.14
C ALA A 27 -11.57 -2.23 -24.55
N LYS A 28 -10.72 -3.25 -24.73
CA LYS A 28 -10.09 -3.63 -26.01
C LYS A 28 -10.96 -4.52 -26.90
N GLU A 29 -12.10 -5.03 -26.43
CA GLU A 29 -13.11 -5.68 -27.29
C GLU A 29 -13.80 -4.70 -28.27
N LYS A 30 -13.49 -3.40 -28.19
CA LYS A 30 -13.75 -2.43 -29.25
C LYS A 30 -12.46 -2.19 -30.07
N LYS A 31 -12.33 -2.94 -31.18
CA LYS A 31 -11.33 -2.90 -32.31
C LYS A 31 -9.91 -2.30 -32.06
N PRO A 32 -8.83 -2.99 -32.47
CA PRO A 32 -7.47 -2.46 -32.34
C PRO A 32 -7.14 -1.53 -33.52
N ASN A 33 -6.50 -0.40 -33.24
CA ASN A 33 -5.69 0.30 -34.25
C ASN A 33 -4.31 0.67 -33.67
N SER A 34 -3.34 0.69 -34.58
CA SER A 34 -1.88 0.75 -34.45
C SER A 34 -1.27 1.62 -33.34
N GLY A 35 -0.19 1.14 -32.73
CA GLY A 35 0.85 1.96 -32.08
C GLY A 35 0.51 2.67 -30.76
N MET A 36 -0.69 2.48 -30.22
CA MET A 36 -1.13 3.21 -29.02
C MET A 36 -0.51 2.62 -27.75
N GLN A 37 0.33 3.41 -27.06
CA GLN A 37 0.80 3.07 -25.72
C GLN A 37 -0.39 2.77 -24.81
N THR A 38 -0.31 1.68 -24.06
CA THR A 38 -1.36 1.33 -23.11
C THR A 38 -1.48 2.41 -22.02
N SER A 39 -2.68 2.62 -21.47
CA SER A 39 -2.87 3.55 -20.36
C SER A 39 -1.97 3.24 -19.14
N SER A 40 -1.51 1.99 -18.98
CA SER A 40 -0.52 1.61 -17.97
C SER A 40 0.91 2.06 -18.32
N GLN A 41 1.30 2.06 -19.59
CA GLN A 41 2.61 2.57 -20.04
C GLN A 41 2.68 4.09 -19.88
N ILE A 42 1.59 4.79 -20.22
CA ILE A 42 1.50 6.26 -20.06
C ILE A 42 1.67 6.66 -18.59
N VAL A 43 0.99 5.99 -17.65
CA VAL A 43 1.09 6.31 -16.22
C VAL A 43 2.47 5.96 -15.65
N THR A 44 3.06 4.84 -16.06
CA THR A 44 4.44 4.50 -15.66
C THR A 44 5.42 5.58 -16.12
N GLY A 45 5.24 6.09 -17.34
CA GLY A 45 6.01 7.22 -17.87
C GLY A 45 5.85 8.47 -17.01
N LYS A 46 4.63 8.84 -16.61
CA LYS A 46 4.38 10.01 -15.74
C LYS A 46 5.15 9.93 -14.42
N VAL A 47 5.13 8.78 -13.75
CA VAL A 47 5.86 8.60 -12.47
C VAL A 47 7.36 8.60 -12.70
N GLN A 48 7.84 8.04 -13.81
CA GLN A 48 9.27 8.09 -14.14
C GLN A 48 9.76 9.51 -14.41
N THR A 49 9.00 10.32 -15.16
CA THR A 49 9.30 11.75 -15.34
C THR A 49 9.28 12.48 -14.01
N PHE A 50 8.35 12.17 -13.11
CA PHE A 50 8.30 12.75 -11.77
C PHE A 50 9.56 12.45 -10.93
N MET A 51 10.15 11.25 -11.06
CA MET A 51 11.41 10.93 -10.38
C MET A 51 12.61 11.73 -10.89
N GLN A 52 12.53 12.28 -12.10
CA GLN A 52 13.58 13.08 -12.72
C GLN A 52 13.44 14.59 -12.47
N VAL A 53 12.39 15.03 -11.77
CA VAL A 53 12.19 16.45 -11.47
C VAL A 53 13.29 16.96 -10.55
N GLU A 54 13.96 18.05 -10.94
CA GLU A 54 15.08 18.63 -10.20
C GLU A 54 14.69 19.81 -9.32
N LYS A 55 13.50 20.40 -9.51
CA LYS A 55 13.01 21.52 -8.69
C LYS A 55 11.85 21.12 -7.79
N TYR A 56 11.87 21.60 -6.55
CA TYR A 56 10.86 21.24 -5.55
C TYR A 56 9.45 21.76 -5.92
N GLU A 57 9.37 22.95 -6.49
CA GLU A 57 8.13 23.60 -6.91
C GLU A 57 7.45 22.78 -8.02
N GLU A 58 8.22 22.36 -9.03
CA GLU A 58 7.75 21.51 -10.13
C GLU A 58 7.24 20.14 -9.61
N MET A 59 7.88 19.62 -8.55
CA MET A 59 7.48 18.39 -7.87
C MET A 59 6.11 18.57 -7.20
N GLN A 60 5.90 19.69 -6.49
CA GLN A 60 4.62 20.05 -5.87
C GLN A 60 3.51 20.24 -6.89
N GLU A 61 3.78 20.97 -7.97
CA GLU A 61 2.83 21.19 -9.06
C GLU A 61 2.39 19.88 -9.69
N THR A 62 3.33 18.95 -9.90
CA THR A 62 3.03 17.64 -10.50
C THR A 62 2.08 16.83 -9.64
N VAL A 63 2.32 16.74 -8.33
CA VAL A 63 1.41 16.01 -7.43
C VAL A 63 0.07 16.72 -7.28
N ASN A 64 0.05 18.06 -7.24
CA ASN A 64 -1.18 18.84 -7.25
C ASN A 64 -2.02 18.61 -8.50
N ARG A 65 -1.37 18.47 -9.66
CA ARG A 65 -2.02 18.13 -10.94
C ARG A 65 -2.66 16.75 -10.86
N TRP A 66 -1.94 15.75 -10.34
CA TRP A 66 -2.47 14.40 -10.17
C TRP A 66 -3.69 14.36 -9.26
N ARG A 67 -3.67 15.13 -8.17
CA ARG A 67 -4.79 15.22 -7.24
C ARG A 67 -6.05 15.83 -7.88
N LYS A 68 -5.88 16.90 -8.66
CA LYS A 68 -7.00 17.71 -9.20
C LYS A 68 -7.55 17.19 -10.53
N ILE A 69 -6.69 16.72 -11.43
CA ILE A 69 -7.03 16.54 -12.85
C ILE A 69 -7.19 15.06 -13.22
N GLU A 70 -6.42 14.16 -12.62
CA GLU A 70 -6.44 12.75 -13.03
C GLU A 70 -7.75 12.07 -12.61
N ASP A 71 -8.22 11.14 -13.44
CA ASP A 71 -9.35 10.30 -13.10
C ASP A 71 -8.95 9.24 -12.04
N GLU A 72 -9.94 8.66 -11.36
CA GLU A 72 -9.71 7.69 -10.27
C GLU A 72 -8.93 6.43 -10.72
N LYS A 73 -9.06 6.00 -11.98
CA LYS A 73 -8.31 4.84 -12.49
C LYS A 73 -6.85 5.22 -12.70
N SER A 74 -6.57 6.40 -13.24
CA SER A 74 -5.20 6.91 -13.42
C SER A 74 -4.53 7.19 -12.07
N LYS A 75 -5.23 7.76 -11.09
CA LYS A 75 -4.72 7.93 -9.71
C LYS A 75 -4.31 6.60 -9.09
N LYS A 76 -5.15 5.56 -9.18
CA LYS A 76 -4.81 4.20 -8.68
C LYS A 76 -3.55 3.63 -9.31
N LYS A 77 -3.32 3.88 -10.62
CA LYS A 77 -2.10 3.46 -11.31
C LYS A 77 -0.87 4.27 -10.87
N ILE A 78 -1.02 5.57 -10.65
CA ILE A 78 0.05 6.44 -10.14
C ILE A 78 0.49 5.96 -8.76
N ILE A 79 -0.46 5.75 -7.85
CA ILE A 79 -0.22 5.21 -6.51
C ILE A 79 0.57 3.92 -6.58
N PHE A 80 0.17 3.03 -7.47
CA PHE A 80 0.83 1.76 -7.62
C PHE A 80 2.28 1.88 -8.08
N ALA A 81 2.52 2.74 -9.05
CA ALA A 81 3.87 3.04 -9.53
C ALA A 81 4.72 3.66 -8.41
N LEU A 82 4.15 4.53 -7.57
CA LEU A 82 4.83 5.09 -6.39
C LEU A 82 5.12 4.02 -5.32
N LEU A 83 4.15 3.15 -5.00
CA LEU A 83 4.33 2.05 -4.03
C LEU A 83 5.44 1.08 -4.44
N LYS A 84 5.63 0.86 -5.75
CA LYS A 84 6.71 0.05 -6.31
C LYS A 84 8.10 0.65 -6.13
N LYS A 85 8.21 1.94 -5.84
CA LYS A 85 9.49 2.63 -5.65
C LYS A 85 9.90 2.76 -4.18
N LEU A 86 9.06 2.32 -3.24
CA LEU A 86 9.32 2.42 -1.79
C LEU A 86 10.48 1.55 -1.26
N ASP A 87 10.96 0.59 -2.04
CA ASP A 87 12.16 -0.22 -1.74
C ASP A 87 13.41 0.28 -2.47
N SER A 88 13.28 1.31 -3.30
CA SER A 88 14.41 1.89 -4.01
C SER A 88 15.20 2.83 -3.11
N LYS A 89 16.51 2.57 -3.02
CA LYS A 89 17.50 3.45 -2.39
C LYS A 89 18.20 4.35 -3.41
N GLU A 90 17.68 4.43 -4.62
CA GLU A 90 18.26 5.26 -5.67
C GLU A 90 18.22 6.73 -5.25
N LYS A 91 19.37 7.39 -5.37
CA LYS A 91 19.49 8.83 -5.12
C LYS A 91 19.02 9.57 -6.34
N LEU A 92 18.19 10.57 -6.11
CA LEU A 92 17.63 11.43 -7.14
C LEU A 92 18.31 12.80 -7.09
N LEU A 93 18.41 13.41 -8.26
CA LEU A 93 18.82 14.80 -8.36
C LEU A 93 17.67 15.70 -7.90
N LEU A 94 18.02 16.71 -7.10
CA LEU A 94 17.13 17.78 -6.69
C LEU A 94 17.99 18.97 -6.27
N VAL A 95 17.63 20.16 -6.72
CA VAL A 95 18.23 21.41 -6.24
C VAL A 95 17.88 21.53 -4.75
N PRO A 96 18.88 21.59 -3.85
CA PRO A 96 18.64 21.49 -2.42
C PRO A 96 17.98 22.75 -1.84
N LYS A 97 18.00 23.85 -2.59
CA LYS A 97 17.37 25.10 -2.22
C LYS A 97 16.18 25.40 -3.14
N THR A 98 15.13 25.94 -2.56
CA THR A 98 13.92 26.37 -3.25
C THR A 98 13.59 27.79 -2.82
N THR A 99 13.01 28.57 -3.74
CA THR A 99 12.59 29.94 -3.43
C THR A 99 11.13 29.94 -3.05
N ILE A 100 10.83 30.30 -1.82
CA ILE A 100 9.46 30.42 -1.34
C ILE A 100 9.11 31.90 -1.24
N THR A 101 8.00 32.28 -1.86
CA THR A 101 7.37 33.59 -1.63
C THR A 101 6.65 33.59 -0.30
N SER A 102 6.93 34.59 0.52
CA SER A 102 6.23 34.85 1.78
C SER A 102 4.73 35.09 1.54
N VAL A 103 3.94 34.93 2.61
CA VAL A 103 2.47 35.03 2.57
C VAL A 103 1.99 36.41 2.09
N ASP A 104 2.77 37.45 2.33
CA ASP A 104 2.55 38.84 1.89
C ASP A 104 3.06 39.14 0.47
N GLY A 105 3.63 38.15 -0.23
CA GLY A 105 4.03 38.24 -1.64
C GLY A 105 5.27 39.08 -1.94
N ASN A 106 5.77 39.85 -0.96
CA ASN A 106 6.83 40.84 -1.17
C ASN A 106 8.25 40.32 -0.90
N ASN A 107 8.40 39.19 -0.19
CA ASN A 107 9.69 38.61 0.14
C ASN A 107 9.86 37.22 -0.46
N LYS A 108 11.00 37.00 -1.12
CA LYS A 108 11.44 35.68 -1.59
C LYS A 108 12.56 35.20 -0.68
N VAL A 109 12.35 34.06 -0.03
CA VAL A 109 13.33 33.47 0.88
C VAL A 109 13.81 32.15 0.28
N GLU A 110 15.13 31.96 0.20
CA GLU A 110 15.71 30.65 -0.09
C GLU A 110 15.59 29.75 1.15
N GLN A 111 15.02 28.56 0.97
CA GLN A 111 14.94 27.55 2.03
C GLN A 111 15.50 26.22 1.55
N ASP A 112 16.08 25.48 2.48
CA ASP A 112 16.55 24.11 2.23
C ASP A 112 15.34 23.17 2.12
N VAL A 113 15.26 22.41 1.04
CA VAL A 113 14.20 21.42 0.80
C VAL A 113 14.14 20.37 1.91
N LYS A 114 15.27 20.04 2.54
CA LYS A 114 15.31 19.12 3.70
C LYS A 114 14.59 19.68 4.92
N SER A 115 14.54 21.00 5.07
CA SER A 115 13.78 21.64 6.16
C SER A 115 12.27 21.67 5.88
N LEU A 116 11.89 21.59 4.60
CA LEU A 116 10.49 21.66 4.14
C LEU A 116 9.80 20.31 4.08
N THR A 117 10.57 19.24 4.05
CA THR A 117 10.07 17.88 3.84
C THR A 117 10.57 16.96 4.92
N ARG A 118 9.65 16.19 5.51
CA ARG A 118 10.03 15.14 6.47
C ARG A 118 10.60 13.91 5.75
N GLN A 119 10.07 13.62 4.57
CA GLN A 119 10.55 12.52 3.75
C GLN A 119 11.84 12.91 3.05
N ASP A 120 12.76 11.97 2.87
CA ASP A 120 13.98 12.20 2.10
C ASP A 120 13.68 12.20 0.60
N VAL A 121 13.26 13.35 0.07
CA VAL A 121 12.89 13.52 -1.35
C VAL A 121 14.07 13.43 -2.33
N PHE A 122 15.30 13.33 -1.81
CA PHE A 122 16.52 13.04 -2.57
C PHE A 122 16.72 11.53 -2.79
N MET A 123 15.85 10.70 -2.24
CA MET A 123 15.80 9.26 -2.47
C MET A 123 14.46 8.88 -3.09
N GLU A 124 14.47 7.91 -4.00
CA GLU A 124 13.27 7.52 -4.73
C GLU A 124 12.13 7.02 -3.81
N ALA A 125 12.46 6.24 -2.77
CA ALA A 125 11.47 5.83 -1.77
C ALA A 125 10.89 7.01 -0.98
N GLY A 126 11.72 7.95 -0.55
CA GLY A 126 11.27 9.14 0.19
C GLY A 126 10.45 10.09 -0.66
N ARG A 127 10.87 10.33 -1.91
CA ARG A 127 10.07 11.11 -2.88
C ARG A 127 8.73 10.45 -3.18
N SER A 128 8.69 9.13 -3.27
CA SER A 128 7.45 8.37 -3.48
C SER A 128 6.52 8.47 -2.28
N ALA A 129 7.04 8.27 -1.06
CA ALA A 129 6.27 8.42 0.17
C ALA A 129 5.73 9.85 0.31
N TRP A 130 6.56 10.87 0.03
CA TRP A 130 6.14 12.27 0.02
C TRP A 130 4.98 12.53 -0.95
N ALA A 131 5.06 12.00 -2.18
CA ALA A 131 3.99 12.15 -3.16
C ALA A 131 2.68 11.51 -2.68
N LEU A 132 2.75 10.31 -2.08
CA LEU A 132 1.59 9.62 -1.51
C LEU A 132 0.95 10.41 -0.36
N GLU A 133 1.76 11.00 0.54
CA GLU A 133 1.26 11.88 1.60
C GLU A 133 0.47 13.08 1.05
N ARG A 134 0.98 13.70 -0.03
CA ARG A 134 0.34 14.87 -0.64
C ARG A 134 -0.92 14.52 -1.43
N LEU A 135 -0.96 13.32 -2.03
CA LEU A 135 -2.16 12.84 -2.72
C LEU A 135 -3.31 12.57 -1.75
N TYR A 136 -3.01 12.04 -0.57
CA TYR A 136 -4.03 11.56 0.39
C TYR A 136 -4.21 12.42 1.64
N GLY A 137 -3.37 13.44 1.84
CA GLY A 137 -3.42 14.25 3.05
C GLY A 137 -3.10 13.44 4.31
N CYS A 138 -2.23 12.43 4.20
CA CYS A 138 -1.91 11.51 5.26
C CYS A 138 -0.45 11.62 5.70
N ARG A 139 -0.13 10.98 6.83
CA ARG A 139 1.25 10.82 7.30
C ARG A 139 1.66 9.36 7.21
N LEU A 140 2.75 9.10 6.51
CA LEU A 140 3.32 7.77 6.30
C LEU A 140 4.58 7.58 7.17
N PRO A 141 5.11 6.36 7.30
CA PRO A 141 6.48 6.17 7.78
C PRO A 141 7.47 7.04 7.02
N GLU A 142 8.51 7.50 7.69
CA GLU A 142 9.60 8.22 7.04
C GLU A 142 10.48 7.24 6.27
N PHE A 143 10.88 7.64 5.06
CA PHE A 143 11.83 6.94 4.22
C PHE A 143 13.06 7.83 4.06
N SER A 144 14.19 7.36 4.57
CA SER A 144 15.47 8.07 4.49
C SER A 144 16.60 7.15 4.05
N VAL A 145 17.65 7.75 3.49
CA VAL A 145 18.83 7.01 3.00
C VAL A 145 19.55 6.23 4.11
N THR A 146 19.40 6.64 5.37
CA THR A 146 20.07 6.02 6.53
C THR A 146 19.39 4.75 7.02
N MET A 147 18.17 4.45 6.54
CA MET A 147 17.43 3.27 6.99
C MET A 147 18.09 1.96 6.58
N LYS A 148 18.10 1.01 7.51
CA LYS A 148 18.49 -0.37 7.23
C LYS A 148 17.45 -1.04 6.33
N THR A 149 17.86 -2.08 5.59
CA THR A 149 16.98 -2.78 4.64
C THR A 149 15.72 -3.36 5.31
N ASP A 150 15.83 -3.76 6.58
CA ASP A 150 14.69 -4.33 7.32
C ASP A 150 13.69 -3.26 7.75
N GLU A 151 14.20 -2.13 8.24
CA GLU A 151 13.39 -0.94 8.57
C GLU A 151 12.68 -0.40 7.31
N LEU A 152 13.38 -0.35 6.18
CA LEU A 152 12.81 0.06 4.89
C LEU A 152 11.68 -0.87 4.45
N SER A 153 11.88 -2.18 4.61
CA SER A 153 10.87 -3.20 4.30
C SER A 153 9.64 -3.08 5.20
N GLU A 154 9.83 -2.79 6.49
CA GLU A 154 8.74 -2.57 7.44
C GLU A 154 7.97 -1.28 7.14
N ALA A 155 8.68 -0.18 6.87
CA ALA A 155 8.08 1.10 6.47
C ALA A 155 7.27 0.98 5.17
N LYS A 156 7.78 0.22 4.19
CA LYS A 156 7.04 -0.12 2.96
C LYS A 156 5.74 -0.85 3.26
N GLN A 157 5.77 -1.84 4.15
CA GLN A 157 4.57 -2.60 4.54
C GLN A 157 3.54 -1.70 5.23
N LYS A 158 3.97 -0.90 6.21
CA LYS A 158 3.13 0.07 6.91
C LYS A 158 2.50 1.07 5.94
N THR A 159 3.27 1.58 4.98
CA THR A 159 2.80 2.50 3.94
C THR A 159 1.75 1.86 3.05
N MET A 160 2.02 0.64 2.57
CA MET A 160 1.09 -0.10 1.72
C MET A 160 -0.23 -0.36 2.44
N LEU A 161 -0.19 -0.74 3.72
CA LEU A 161 -1.39 -0.94 4.54
C LEU A 161 -2.20 0.35 4.69
N ALA A 162 -1.55 1.46 5.02
CA ALA A 162 -2.20 2.76 5.16
C ALA A 162 -2.91 3.19 3.87
N ILE A 163 -2.21 3.08 2.73
CA ILE A 163 -2.78 3.42 1.42
C ILE A 163 -3.95 2.50 1.05
N ILE A 164 -3.88 1.20 1.36
CA ILE A 164 -5.00 0.28 1.13
C ILE A 164 -6.25 0.71 1.89
N TYR A 165 -6.11 1.04 3.18
CA TYR A 165 -7.24 1.50 4.01
C TYR A 165 -7.83 2.82 3.49
N MET A 166 -7.00 3.80 3.16
CA MET A 166 -7.46 5.13 2.71
C MET A 166 -8.11 5.12 1.32
N THR A 167 -7.64 4.25 0.43
CA THR A 167 -8.10 4.24 -0.98
C THR A 167 -9.24 3.27 -1.25
N GLY A 168 -9.61 2.45 -0.26
CA GLY A 168 -10.48 1.29 -0.49
C GLY A 168 -9.94 0.33 -1.55
N MET A 169 -8.62 0.34 -1.82
CA MET A 169 -7.95 -0.65 -2.67
C MET A 169 -8.26 -2.05 -2.14
N PRO A 170 -8.64 -2.96 -3.04
CA PRO A 170 -9.93 -3.62 -2.95
C PRO A 170 -10.14 -4.37 -1.63
N LYS A 171 -11.32 -4.17 -1.02
CA LYS A 171 -11.88 -5.04 0.03
C LYS A 171 -11.75 -6.52 -0.34
N TYR A 172 -11.74 -6.83 -1.64
CA TYR A 172 -11.66 -8.17 -2.21
C TYR A 172 -10.38 -8.39 -3.03
N MET A 173 -9.50 -9.28 -2.56
CA MET A 173 -8.36 -9.73 -3.34
C MET A 173 -8.84 -10.89 -4.22
N ASN A 174 -8.50 -10.88 -5.51
CA ASN A 174 -8.79 -12.04 -6.35
C ASN A 174 -7.85 -13.19 -6.01
N LEU A 175 -8.24 -14.01 -5.02
CA LEU A 175 -7.48 -15.16 -4.55
C LEU A 175 -7.44 -16.31 -5.55
N SER A 176 -8.32 -16.33 -6.56
CA SER A 176 -8.43 -17.46 -7.51
C SER A 176 -7.19 -17.64 -8.39
N LYS A 177 -6.33 -16.61 -8.47
CA LYS A 177 -5.09 -16.62 -9.24
C LYS A 177 -3.85 -16.97 -8.42
N LEU A 178 -3.99 -17.08 -7.10
CA LEU A 178 -2.90 -17.44 -6.21
C LEU A 178 -2.82 -18.96 -6.06
N SER A 179 -1.59 -19.47 -6.01
CA SER A 179 -1.38 -20.86 -5.65
C SER A 179 -1.84 -21.12 -4.21
N LYS A 180 -2.15 -22.38 -3.89
CA LYS A 180 -2.45 -22.79 -2.52
C LYS A 180 -1.37 -22.33 -1.53
N GLN A 181 -0.11 -22.46 -1.92
CA GLN A 181 1.02 -22.09 -1.07
C GLN A 181 1.07 -20.57 -0.84
N ASP A 182 0.84 -19.75 -1.87
CA ASP A 182 0.83 -18.29 -1.72
C ASP A 182 -0.32 -17.82 -0.83
N LYS A 183 -1.48 -18.47 -0.92
CA LYS A 183 -2.62 -18.20 -0.03
C LYS A 183 -2.30 -18.53 1.43
N ILE A 184 -1.65 -19.68 1.70
CA ILE A 184 -1.20 -20.05 3.06
C ILE A 184 -0.22 -19.01 3.61
N VAL A 185 0.77 -18.62 2.79
CA VAL A 185 1.77 -17.62 3.14
C VAL A 185 1.11 -16.27 3.44
N LEU A 186 0.14 -15.87 2.61
CA LEU A 186 -0.63 -14.65 2.78
C LEU A 186 -1.48 -14.66 4.07
N ALA A 187 -2.16 -15.78 4.35
CA ALA A 187 -2.96 -15.95 5.57
C ALA A 187 -2.12 -15.92 6.85
N GLY A 188 -0.86 -16.40 6.79
CA GLY A 188 0.08 -16.38 7.91
C GLY A 188 0.75 -15.02 8.16
N SER A 189 0.46 -13.99 7.35
CA SER A 189 1.06 -12.67 7.49
C SER A 189 0.36 -11.82 8.53
N ARG A 190 1.12 -11.20 9.45
CA ARG A 190 0.58 -10.27 10.46
C ARG A 190 0.08 -8.94 9.89
N HIS A 191 0.29 -8.70 8.60
CA HIS A 191 -0.01 -7.43 7.93
C HIS A 191 -1.01 -7.60 6.77
N VAL A 192 -1.63 -8.78 6.65
CA VAL A 192 -2.68 -8.99 5.66
C VAL A 192 -3.93 -8.18 6.05
N PRO A 193 -4.58 -7.44 5.12
CA PRO A 193 -5.81 -6.73 5.42
C PRO A 193 -6.91 -7.69 5.91
N LEU A 194 -7.69 -7.28 6.91
CA LEU A 194 -8.74 -8.11 7.52
C LEU A 194 -9.76 -8.62 6.49
N SER A 195 -10.08 -7.81 5.48
CA SER A 195 -11.02 -8.21 4.43
C SER A 195 -10.46 -9.33 3.54
N VAL A 196 -9.17 -9.31 3.22
CA VAL A 196 -8.47 -10.36 2.47
C VAL A 196 -8.37 -11.63 3.32
N LEU A 197 -8.10 -11.47 4.61
CA LEU A 197 -8.05 -12.59 5.54
C LEU A 197 -9.41 -13.25 5.75
N SER A 198 -10.49 -12.46 5.74
CA SER A 198 -11.87 -12.97 5.73
C SER A 198 -12.18 -13.80 4.49
N GLN A 199 -11.61 -13.48 3.33
CA GLN A 199 -11.76 -14.31 2.12
C GLN A 199 -10.94 -15.60 2.22
N LEU A 200 -9.74 -15.54 2.78
CA LEU A 200 -8.89 -16.72 3.02
C LEU A 200 -9.51 -17.68 4.05
N ALA A 201 -10.23 -17.14 5.04
CA ALA A 201 -11.01 -17.91 6.01
C ALA A 201 -12.19 -18.67 5.37
N SER A 202 -12.64 -18.26 4.19
CA SER A 202 -13.69 -18.93 3.40
C SER A 202 -13.13 -19.68 2.18
N ASP A 203 -11.81 -19.89 2.10
CA ASP A 203 -11.18 -20.55 0.96
C ASP A 203 -11.58 -22.04 0.88
N SER A 204 -11.62 -22.61 -0.33
CA SER A 204 -11.97 -24.03 -0.51
C SER A 204 -10.94 -24.98 0.11
N GLU A 205 -9.67 -24.56 0.18
CA GLU A 205 -8.58 -25.36 0.72
C GLU A 205 -8.49 -25.28 2.25
N ALA A 206 -8.61 -26.43 2.92
CA ALA A 206 -8.59 -26.48 4.39
C ALA A 206 -7.27 -25.99 5.00
N ASP A 207 -6.14 -26.18 4.33
CA ASP A 207 -4.84 -25.70 4.83
C ASP A 207 -4.73 -24.16 4.76
N VAL A 208 -5.41 -23.51 3.80
CA VAL A 208 -5.50 -22.05 3.70
C VAL A 208 -6.38 -21.52 4.84
N ARG A 209 -7.55 -22.13 5.07
CA ARG A 209 -8.43 -21.76 6.19
C ARG A 209 -7.76 -21.99 7.54
N LEU A 210 -6.99 -23.08 7.67
CA LEU A 210 -6.18 -23.37 8.86
C LEU A 210 -5.14 -22.28 9.12
N ALA A 211 -4.47 -21.79 8.08
CA ALA A 211 -3.52 -20.69 8.20
C ALA A 211 -4.22 -19.39 8.64
N ALA A 212 -5.41 -19.09 8.08
CA ALA A 212 -6.20 -17.93 8.50
C ALA A 212 -6.67 -18.04 9.96
N ALA A 213 -7.08 -19.23 10.40
CA ALA A 213 -7.49 -19.50 11.78
C ALA A 213 -6.38 -19.30 12.82
N LYS A 214 -5.11 -19.44 12.43
CA LYS A 214 -3.94 -19.18 13.29
C LYS A 214 -3.64 -17.69 13.47
N HIS A 215 -4.31 -16.82 12.74
CA HIS A 215 -3.98 -15.40 12.79
C HIS A 215 -4.38 -14.78 14.15
N PRO A 216 -3.52 -13.98 14.81
CA PRO A 216 -3.81 -13.45 16.16
C PRO A 216 -5.08 -12.58 16.26
N LEU A 217 -5.51 -11.99 15.15
CA LEU A 217 -6.69 -11.13 15.06
C LEU A 217 -7.95 -11.84 14.58
N VAL A 218 -7.98 -13.18 14.60
CA VAL A 218 -9.06 -14.00 14.01
C VAL A 218 -10.46 -13.63 14.45
N GLN A 219 -10.62 -13.17 15.69
CA GLN A 219 -11.90 -12.76 16.25
C GLN A 219 -12.54 -11.52 15.60
N TYR A 220 -11.76 -10.71 14.90
CA TYR A 220 -12.24 -9.49 14.24
C TYR A 220 -12.67 -9.74 12.78
N PHE A 221 -12.70 -11.01 12.34
CA PHE A 221 -13.05 -11.34 10.96
C PHE A 221 -14.57 -11.49 10.83
N PRO A 222 -15.19 -10.95 9.76
CA PRO A 222 -16.61 -11.21 9.48
C PRO A 222 -16.94 -12.70 9.38
N ALA A 223 -16.00 -13.53 8.90
CA ALA A 223 -16.17 -14.98 8.78
C ALA A 223 -15.77 -15.78 10.04
N TYR A 224 -15.46 -15.13 11.17
CA TYR A 224 -14.96 -15.80 12.37
C TYR A 224 -15.93 -16.87 12.90
N GLY A 225 -17.22 -16.55 12.96
CA GLY A 225 -18.26 -17.47 13.42
C GLY A 225 -18.35 -18.75 12.56
N GLU A 226 -18.05 -18.64 11.27
CA GLU A 226 -18.10 -19.76 10.34
C GLU A 226 -16.91 -20.71 10.52
N LEU A 227 -15.75 -20.21 10.97
CA LEU A 227 -14.58 -21.05 11.26
C LEU A 227 -14.80 -22.03 12.43
N PHE A 228 -15.71 -21.73 13.36
CA PHE A 228 -16.12 -22.68 14.41
C PHE A 228 -16.95 -23.84 13.86
N LYS A 229 -17.60 -23.63 12.71
CA LYS A 229 -18.43 -24.62 12.02
C LYS A 229 -17.69 -25.24 10.82
N ASP A 230 -16.39 -24.96 10.68
CA ASP A 230 -15.60 -25.42 9.53
C ASP A 230 -15.66 -26.95 9.38
N SER A 231 -15.68 -27.44 8.14
CA SER A 231 -15.69 -28.88 7.86
C SER A 231 -14.42 -29.59 8.39
N ASP A 232 -13.26 -28.93 8.39
CA ASP A 232 -11.99 -29.49 8.85
C ASP A 232 -11.81 -29.32 10.38
N ALA A 233 -11.63 -30.44 11.08
CA ALA A 233 -11.48 -30.46 12.54
C ALA A 233 -10.23 -29.71 13.05
N ARG A 234 -9.15 -29.66 12.24
CA ARG A 234 -7.92 -28.93 12.56
C ARG A 234 -8.20 -27.42 12.57
N VAL A 235 -9.03 -26.94 11.65
CA VAL A 235 -9.45 -25.53 11.61
C VAL A 235 -10.23 -25.21 12.88
N ARG A 236 -11.31 -25.95 13.16
CA ARG A 236 -12.14 -25.74 14.37
C ARG A 236 -11.32 -25.73 15.66
N THR A 237 -10.45 -26.73 15.83
CA THR A 237 -9.57 -26.86 17.01
C THR A 237 -8.60 -25.67 17.11
N THR A 238 -8.05 -25.22 15.98
CA THR A 238 -7.11 -24.10 15.95
C THR A 238 -7.79 -22.79 16.34
N VAL A 239 -9.00 -22.54 15.81
CA VAL A 239 -9.80 -21.35 16.13
C VAL A 239 -10.10 -21.31 17.63
N MET A 240 -10.53 -22.43 18.20
CA MET A 240 -10.78 -22.55 19.65
C MET A 240 -9.53 -22.30 20.49
N LYS A 241 -8.37 -22.86 20.09
CA LYS A 241 -7.10 -22.61 20.78
C LYS A 241 -6.68 -21.14 20.68
N ASN A 242 -6.89 -20.52 19.53
CA ASN A 242 -6.50 -19.14 19.28
C ASN A 242 -7.41 -18.13 20.01
N MET A 243 -8.66 -18.51 20.33
CA MET A 243 -9.60 -17.75 21.17
C MET A 243 -9.11 -17.56 22.63
N ILE A 244 -8.26 -18.46 23.10
CA ILE A 244 -7.74 -18.44 24.49
C ILE A 244 -6.53 -17.49 24.59
N VAL A 245 -5.89 -17.17 23.47
CA VAL A 245 -4.64 -16.38 23.38
C VAL A 245 -4.90 -14.98 22.79
N THR A 246 -6.18 -14.61 22.60
CA THR A 246 -6.54 -13.42 21.84
C THR A 246 -6.31 -12.12 22.61
N PRO A 247 -5.74 -11.08 21.97
CA PRO A 247 -5.58 -9.79 22.60
C PRO A 247 -6.95 -9.14 22.84
N SER A 248 -7.12 -8.54 24.02
CA SER A 248 -8.26 -7.72 24.41
C SER A 248 -8.53 -6.58 23.41
N ALA A 249 -9.73 -6.00 23.44
CA ALA A 249 -10.05 -4.81 22.66
C ALA A 249 -9.03 -3.67 22.88
N LYS A 250 -8.46 -3.57 24.08
CA LYS A 250 -7.38 -2.64 24.42
C LYS A 250 -6.09 -2.93 23.65
N GLU A 251 -5.69 -4.19 23.51
CA GLU A 251 -4.51 -4.58 22.73
C GLU A 251 -4.73 -4.46 21.22
N TYR A 252 -5.97 -4.62 20.75
CA TYR A 252 -6.33 -4.28 19.37
C TYR A 252 -6.22 -2.77 19.12
N ILE A 253 -6.72 -1.94 20.04
CA ILE A 253 -6.54 -0.49 19.98
C ILE A 253 -5.05 -0.12 20.06
N GLU A 254 -4.27 -0.77 20.91
CA GLU A 254 -2.81 -0.57 21.01
C GLU A 254 -2.08 -0.98 19.71
N TYR A 255 -2.48 -2.11 19.10
CA TYR A 255 -2.04 -2.50 17.76
C TYR A 255 -2.41 -1.43 16.73
N MET A 256 -3.64 -0.93 16.73
CA MET A 256 -4.09 0.14 15.82
C MET A 256 -3.34 1.48 16.06
N LYS A 257 -3.02 1.81 17.31
CA LYS A 257 -2.22 3.00 17.70
C LYS A 257 -0.79 2.94 17.19
N GLN A 258 -0.17 1.75 17.09
CA GLN A 258 1.17 1.57 16.50
C GLN A 258 1.24 1.97 15.01
N PHE A 259 0.09 2.18 14.37
CA PHE A 259 -0.01 2.67 12.99
C PHE A 259 -0.27 4.18 12.89
N ASN A 260 -0.24 4.93 14.01
CA ASN A 260 -0.34 6.39 14.06
C ASN A 260 -1.56 6.98 13.32
N PHE A 261 -2.67 6.25 13.29
CA PHE A 261 -3.95 6.80 12.88
C PHE A 261 -4.43 7.72 14.01
N SER A 262 -4.22 9.02 13.82
CA SER A 262 -4.80 10.04 14.69
C SER A 262 -6.33 9.91 14.61
N SER A 263 -6.92 9.39 15.68
CA SER A 263 -8.19 9.85 16.27
C SER A 263 -9.40 10.09 15.35
N ASP A 264 -9.71 9.17 14.44
CA ASP A 264 -11.05 9.07 13.83
C ASP A 264 -11.60 7.64 13.97
N VAL A 265 -11.60 7.12 15.21
CA VAL A 265 -12.43 5.98 15.57
C VAL A 265 -13.69 6.57 16.22
N PRO A 266 -14.89 6.38 15.64
CA PRO A 266 -16.12 6.77 16.32
C PRO A 266 -16.19 6.07 17.68
N GLU A 267 -16.51 6.83 18.72
CA GLU A 267 -16.77 6.31 20.08
C GLU A 267 -17.76 5.14 20.09
#